data_AF-A0A843HFN8-F1
#
_entry.id   AF-A0A843HFN8-F1
#
_cell.length_a   1.000
_cell.length_b   1.000
_cell.length_c   1.000
_cell.angle_alpha   90.00
_cell.angle_beta   90.00
_cell.angle_gamma   90.00
#
_symmetry.space_group_name_H-M   'P 1'
#
loop_
_entity.id
_entity.type
_entity.pdbx_description
1 polymer ?
#
loop_
_entity_poly.entity_id
_entity_poly.type
_entity_poly.pdbx_seq_one_letter_code
_entity_poly.pdbx_strand_id
1 'polypeptide(L)' 'MTDKETIKKYAKSKGVYLWEVAEKLGLSDFYFSRCLRHPLPEDKAQEIFKIIDSIAESR' A
#
# COMPACT_ATOMS: atom_id res chain seq x y z
N MET A 1 -7.65 5.23 -13.54
CA MET A 1 -8.48 5.24 -12.30
C MET A 1 -8.14 3.97 -11.55
N THR A 2 -7.34 4.04 -10.50
CA THR A 2 -6.87 2.85 -9.77
C THR A 2 -7.68 2.69 -8.51
N ASP A 3 -8.51 1.64 -8.46
CA ASP A 3 -9.35 1.35 -7.31
C ASP A 3 -8.50 0.95 -6.11
N LYS A 4 -8.71 1.63 -4.98
CA LYS A 4 -8.16 1.31 -3.65
C LYS A 4 -8.30 -0.18 -3.27
N GLU A 5 -9.28 -0.88 -3.85
CA GLU A 5 -9.49 -2.31 -3.67
C GLU A 5 -8.36 -3.16 -4.26
N THR A 6 -7.75 -2.75 -5.36
CA THR A 6 -6.65 -3.48 -6.01
C THR A 6 -5.43 -3.53 -5.10
N ILE A 7 -5.09 -2.40 -4.45
CA ILE A 7 -3.99 -2.32 -3.49
C ILE A 7 -4.25 -3.25 -2.29
N LYS A 8 -5.48 -3.24 -1.76
CA LYS A 8 -5.87 -4.12 -0.65
C LYS A 8 -5.80 -5.60 -1.03
N LYS A 9 -6.29 -5.97 -2.22
CA LYS A 9 -6.23 -7.34 -2.72
C LYS A 9 -4.79 -7.80 -2.93
N TYR A 10 -3.94 -6.94 -3.48
CA TYR A 10 -2.53 -7.26 -3.72
C TYR A 10 -1.76 -7.45 -2.41
N ALA A 11 -1.90 -6.52 -1.46
CA ALA A 11 -1.31 -6.63 -0.13
C ALA A 11 -1.76 -7.94 0.55
N LYS A 12 -3.06 -8.23 0.52
CA LYS A 12 -3.62 -9.48 1.06
C LYS A 12 -3.08 -10.73 0.36
N SER A 13 -2.91 -10.69 -0.97
CA SER A 13 -2.36 -11.81 -1.75
C SER A 13 -0.90 -12.11 -1.40
N LYS A 14 -0.14 -11.08 -1.02
CA LYS A 14 1.26 -11.19 -0.59
C LYS A 14 1.39 -11.44 0.92
N GLY A 15 0.28 -11.46 1.66
CA GLY A 15 0.28 -11.59 3.13
C GLY A 15 0.80 -10.36 3.88
N VAL A 16 0.89 -9.22 3.20
CA VAL A 16 1.38 -7.94 3.76
C VAL A 16 0.20 -7.11 4.25
N TYR A 17 0.33 -6.55 5.44
CA TYR A 17 -0.65 -5.64 6.01
C TYR A 17 -0.38 -4.19 5.60
N LEU A 18 -1.45 -3.40 5.47
CA LEU A 18 -1.36 -1.99 5.07
C LEU A 18 -0.54 -1.15 6.07
N TRP A 19 -0.54 -1.54 7.34
CA TRP A 19 0.25 -0.88 8.37
C TRP A 19 1.76 -1.11 8.18
N GLU A 20 2.20 -2.28 7.70
CA GLU A 20 3.62 -2.55 7.41
C GLU A 20 4.13 -1.66 6.26
N VAL A 21 3.28 -1.46 5.25
CA VAL A 21 3.57 -0.55 4.14
C VAL A 21 3.65 0.90 4.64
N ALA A 22 2.74 1.29 5.53
CA ALA A 22 2.75 2.61 6.15
C ALA A 22 4.02 2.83 6.99
N GLU A 23 4.45 1.85 7.78
CA GLU A 23 5.70 1.90 8.54
C GLU A 23 6.93 2.05 7.64
N LYS A 24 7.00 1.30 6.54
CA LYS A 24 8.08 1.46 5.54
C LYS A 24 8.09 2.82 4.86
N LEU A 25 6.91 3.43 4.68
CA LEU A 25 6.78 4.79 4.17
C LEU A 25 7.11 5.86 5.23
N GLY A 26 7.30 5.49 6.50
CA GLY A 26 7.43 6.44 7.61
C GLY A 26 6.12 7.22 7.87
N LEU A 27 4.98 6.66 7.47
CA LEU A 27 3.66 7.26 7.59
C LEU A 27 2.84 6.52 8.64
N SER A 28 2.00 7.25 9.38
CA SER A 28 1.00 6.61 10.24
C SER A 28 -0.12 5.98 9.41
N ASP A 29 -0.66 4.86 9.90
CA ASP A 29 -1.84 4.17 9.34
C ASP A 29 -3.00 5.15 9.03
N PHE A 30 -3.19 6.15 9.89
CA PHE A 30 -4.21 7.19 9.70
C PHE A 30 -4.04 7.99 8.40
N TYR A 31 -2.79 8.29 8.03
CA TYR A 31 -2.45 8.99 6.80
C TYR A 31 -2.63 8.07 5.59
N PHE A 32 -2.26 6.80 5.72
CA PHE A 32 -2.41 5.80 4.66
C PHE A 32 -3.89 5.51 4.35
N SER A 33 -4.71 5.32 5.39
CA SER A 33 -6.16 5.17 5.28
C SER A 33 -6.83 6.40 4.66
N ARG A 34 -6.31 7.62 4.94
CA ARG A 34 -6.78 8.85 4.31
C ARG A 34 -6.37 8.93 2.85
N CYS A 35 -5.14 8.53 2.52
CA CYS A 35 -4.62 8.48 1.17
C CYS A 35 -5.47 7.56 0.28
N LEU A 36 -5.82 6.36 0.77
CA LEU A 36 -6.70 5.39 0.10
C LEU A 36 -8.15 5.87 -0.11
N ARG A 37 -8.59 6.96 0.53
CA ARG A 37 -9.93 7.56 0.30
C ARG A 37 -9.97 8.59 -0.81
N HIS A 38 -8.82 9.13 -1.22
CA HIS A 38 -8.69 10.06 -2.33
C HIS A 38 -8.25 9.32 -3.60
N PRO A 39 -8.50 9.85 -4.81
CA PRO A 39 -7.94 9.26 -6.03
C PRO A 39 -6.42 9.28 -5.93
N LEU A 40 -5.81 8.10 -5.72
CA LEU A 40 -4.36 7.98 -5.79
C LEU A 40 -3.94 8.11 -7.26
N PRO A 41 -2.97 8.99 -7.58
CA PRO A 41 -2.31 8.94 -8.87
C PRO A 41 -1.61 7.58 -9.01
N GLU A 42 -1.55 7.06 -10.25
CA GLU A 42 -0.94 5.76 -10.56
C GLU A 42 0.50 5.63 -10.03
N ASP A 43 1.24 6.74 -10.03
CA ASP A 43 2.58 6.86 -9.48
C ASP A 43 2.68 6.41 -8.01
N LYS A 44 1.74 6.88 -7.17
CA LYS A 44 1.68 6.49 -5.75
C LYS A 44 1.23 5.05 -5.56
N ALA A 45 0.35 4.54 -6.42
CA ALA A 45 -0.04 3.14 -6.37
C ALA A 45 1.15 2.22 -6.69
N GLN A 46 1.95 2.55 -7.71
CA GLN A 46 3.16 1.79 -8.04
C GLN A 46 4.20 1.80 -6.91
N GLU A 47 4.37 2.94 -6.24
CA GLU A 47 5.25 3.06 -5.07
C GLU A 47 4.81 2.12 -3.94
N ILE A 48 3.51 2.06 -3.65
CA ILE A 48 2.93 1.14 -2.67
C ILE A 48 3.14 -0.32 -3.09
N PHE A 49 2.92 -0.67 -4.36
CA PHE A 49 3.14 -2.04 -4.85
C PHE A 49 4.61 -2.48 -4.70
N LYS A 50 5.57 -1.61 -5.01
CA LYS A 50 7.00 -1.88 -4.81
C LYS A 50 7.33 -2.13 -3.33
N ILE A 51 6.76 -1.35 -2.43
CA ILE A 51 6.97 -1.52 -0.99
C ILE A 51 6.36 -2.82 -0.50
N ILE A 52 5.14 -3.17 -0.94
CA ILE A 52 4.51 -4.45 -0.63
C ILE A 52 5.40 -5.61 -1.11
N ASP A 53 5.95 -5.52 -2.32
CA ASP A 53 6.82 -6.56 -2.86
C ASP A 53 8.12 -6.68 -2.06
N SER A 54 8.73 -5.56 -1.68
CA SER A 54 9.92 -5.53 -0.82
C SER A 54 9.66 -6.10 0.58
N ILE A 55 8.49 -5.83 1.18
CA ILE A 55 8.11 -6.42 2.48
C ILE A 55 7.86 -7.92 2.32
N ALA A 56 7.18 -8.32 1.24
CA ALA A 56 6.88 -9.72 0.96
C ALA A 56 8.15 -10.54 0.66
N GLU A 57 9.15 -9.96 -0.01
CA GLU A 57 10.45 -10.60 -0.25
C GLU A 57 11.27 -10.71 1.03
N SER A 58 11.13 -9.76 1.95
CA SER A 58 11.82 -9.77 3.25
C SER A 58 11.18 -10.74 4.27
N ARG A 59 10.11 -11.46 3.91
CA ARG A 59 9.31 -12.33 4.80
C ARG A 59 9.41 -13.79 4.40
#